data_AF-A0A7V9L3V0-F1
#
_entry.id   AF-A0A7V9L3V0-F1
#
_cell.length_a   1.000
_cell.length_b   1.000
_cell.length_c   1.000
_cell.angle_alpha   90.00
_cell.angle_beta   90.00
_cell.angle_gamma   90.00
#
_symmetry.space_group_name_H-M   'P 1'
#
loop_
_entity.id
_entity.type
_entity.pdbx_description
1 polymer ?
#
loop_
_entity_poly.entity_id
_entity_poly.type
_entity_poly.pdbx_seq_one_letter_code
_entity_poly.pdbx_strand_id
1 'polypeptide(L)'
;VYDIVDALPRGHADRADQLTRAAESVVRNIAEGAGRWSQADSANRYKIARGEAMEFASLDVMKLRKVITEADTNEEANYSEPSSRSPRCF
;
A
#
# COMPACT_ATOMS: atom_id res chain seq x y z
N VAL A 1 3.93 0.68 -0.57
CA VAL A 1 3.86 2.15 -0.81
C VAL A 1 4.46 2.50 -2.16
N TYR A 2 5.66 2.00 -2.45
CA TYR A 2 6.31 2.21 -3.76
C TYR A 2 5.44 1.76 -4.95
N ASP A 3 4.80 0.58 -4.88
CA ASP A 3 3.87 0.13 -5.94
C ASP A 3 2.68 1.09 -6.20
N ILE A 4 2.23 1.82 -5.16
CA ILE A 4 1.15 2.82 -5.28
C ILE A 4 1.69 4.13 -5.88
N VAL A 5 2.92 4.51 -5.51
CA VAL A 5 3.60 5.67 -6.07
C VAL A 5 3.85 5.49 -7.56
N ASP A 6 4.31 4.31 -7.96
CA ASP A 6 4.63 3.99 -9.35
C ASP A 6 3.39 3.94 -10.25
N ALA A 7 2.22 3.63 -9.66
CA ALA A 7 0.93 3.63 -10.34
C ALA A 7 0.29 5.04 -10.47
N LEU A 8 0.90 6.10 -9.93
CA LEU A 8 0.36 7.46 -10.05
C LEU A 8 0.58 8.02 -11.47
N PRO A 9 -0.43 8.67 -12.08
CA PRO A 9 -0.24 9.30 -13.37
C PRO A 9 0.78 10.45 -13.30
N ARG A 10 1.42 10.71 -14.44
CA ARG A 10 2.40 11.79 -14.58
C ARG A 10 1.80 13.13 -14.17
N GLY A 11 2.54 13.91 -13.37
CA GLY A 11 2.10 15.20 -12.82
C GLY A 11 1.72 15.18 -11.33
N HIS A 12 1.80 14.02 -10.67
CA HIS A 12 1.51 13.88 -9.22
C HIS A 12 2.76 13.60 -8.36
N ALA A 13 3.95 13.99 -8.82
CA ALA A 13 5.22 13.76 -8.11
C ALA A 13 5.24 14.31 -6.68
N ASP A 14 4.65 15.48 -6.44
CA ASP A 14 4.56 16.07 -5.10
C ASP A 14 3.72 15.20 -4.15
N ARG A 15 2.68 14.54 -4.67
CA ARG A 15 1.83 13.64 -3.88
C ARG A 15 2.53 12.31 -3.62
N ALA A 16 3.29 11.80 -4.59
CA ALA A 16 4.15 10.63 -4.42
C ALA A 16 5.20 10.85 -3.32
N ASP A 17 5.86 12.02 -3.33
CA ASP A 17 6.84 12.39 -2.29
C ASP A 17 6.17 12.55 -0.92
N GLN A 18 5.03 13.23 -0.83
CA GLN A 18 4.24 13.31 0.40
C GLN A 18 3.83 11.92 0.94
N LEU A 19 3.40 11.03 0.04
CA LEU A 19 3.00 9.67 0.39
C LEU A 19 4.15 8.87 0.98
N THR A 20 5.31 8.95 0.34
CA THR A 20 6.51 8.26 0.76
C THR A 20 6.99 8.78 2.11
N ARG A 21 7.06 10.11 2.28
CA ARG A 21 7.45 10.74 3.54
C ARG A 21 6.49 10.43 4.69
N ALA A 22 5.19 10.42 4.42
CA ALA A 22 4.18 10.06 5.42
C ALA A 22 4.33 8.61 5.86
N ALA A 23 4.52 7.68 4.93
CA ALA A 23 4.75 6.27 5.25
C ALA A 23 6.04 6.07 6.07
N GLU A 24 7.12 6.76 5.71
CA GLU A 24 8.36 6.74 6.49
C GLU A 24 8.19 7.34 7.89
N SER A 25 7.36 8.39 8.04
CA SER A 25 7.02 9.00 9.34
C SER A 25 6.31 8.00 10.26
N VAL A 26 5.33 7.27 9.74
CA VAL A 26 4.59 6.24 10.50
C VAL A 26 5.55 5.18 11.04
N VAL A 27 6.40 4.62 10.18
CA VAL A 27 7.40 3.60 10.58
C VAL A 27 8.36 4.16 11.62
N ARG A 28 8.82 5.40 11.45
CA ARG A 28 9.71 6.08 12.38
C ARG A 28 9.07 6.29 13.75
N ASN A 29 7.83 6.77 13.79
CA ASN A 29 7.09 6.97 15.05
C ASN A 29 6.87 5.63 15.78
N ILE A 30 6.61 4.53 15.05
CA ILE A 30 6.51 3.19 15.65
C ILE A 30 7.84 2.74 16.24
N ALA A 31 8.93 2.83 15.47
CA ALA A 31 10.26 2.43 15.92
C ALA A 31 10.72 3.26 17.13
N GLU A 32 10.46 4.56 17.12
CA GLU A 32 10.77 5.44 18.25
C GLU A 32 9.94 5.07 19.48
N GLY A 33 8.63 4.82 19.31
CA GLY A 33 7.75 4.39 20.41
C GLY A 33 8.19 3.07 21.05
N ALA A 34 8.66 2.13 20.24
CA ALA A 34 9.17 0.84 20.71
C ALA A 34 10.48 0.97 21.52
N GLY A 35 11.28 2.01 21.25
CA GLY A 35 12.54 2.28 21.96
C GLY A 35 12.40 3.14 23.23
N ARG A 36 11.19 3.59 23.60
CA ARG A 36 10.98 4.41 24.80
C ARG A 36 10.80 3.56 26.07
N TRP A 37 11.30 4.09 27.18
CA TRP A 37 11.26 3.45 28.51
C TRP A 37 9.94 3.68 29.24
N SER A 38 9.30 4.82 28.99
CA SER A 38 8.01 5.17 29.57
C SER A 38 6.87 4.71 28.68
N GLN A 39 5.92 3.97 29.25
CA GLN A 39 4.71 3.57 28.52
C GLN A 39 3.90 4.78 28.01
N ALA A 40 3.92 5.89 28.74
CA ALA A 40 3.23 7.11 28.31
C ALA A 40 3.86 7.71 27.04
N ASP A 41 5.19 7.70 26.95
CA ASP A 41 5.91 8.23 25.78
C ASP A 41 5.79 7.29 24.57
N SER A 42 5.88 5.97 24.79
CA SER A 42 5.60 4.97 23.77
C SER A 42 4.17 5.12 23.22
N ALA A 43 3.18 5.25 24.10
CA ALA A 43 1.78 5.40 23.71
C ALA A 43 1.52 6.68 22.91
N ASN A 44 2.19 7.79 23.25
CA ASN A 44 2.07 9.03 22.49
C ASN A 44 2.62 8.88 21.07
N ARG A 45 3.77 8.21 20.89
CA ARG A 45 4.32 7.92 19.56
C ARG A 45 3.41 7.02 18.72
N TYR A 46 2.81 5.99 19.32
CA TYR A 46 1.85 5.14 18.63
C TYR A 46 0.56 5.87 18.25
N LYS A 47 0.08 6.81 19.07
CA LYS A 47 -1.08 7.65 18.72
C LYS A 47 -0.80 8.51 17.49
N ILE A 48 0.40 9.09 17.41
CA ILE A 48 0.83 9.91 16.26
C ILE A 48 0.90 9.02 15.00
N ALA A 49 1.58 7.89 15.07
CA ALA A 49 1.67 6.94 13.95
C ALA A 49 0.28 6.50 13.47
N ARG A 50 -0.65 6.25 14.39
CA ARG A 50 -2.04 5.91 14.06
C ARG A 50 -2.78 7.07 13.38
N GLY A 51 -2.60 8.30 13.86
CA GLY A 51 -3.20 9.49 13.25
C GLY A 51 -2.74 9.67 11.80
N GLU A 52 -1.43 9.63 11.58
CA GLU A 52 -0.81 9.73 10.24
C GLU A 52 -1.28 8.59 9.31
N ALA A 53 -1.39 7.36 9.82
CA ALA A 53 -1.91 6.24 9.05
C ALA A 53 -3.40 6.37 8.69
N MET A 54 -4.20 7.03 9.53
CA MET A 54 -5.62 7.27 9.24
C MET A 54 -5.83 8.40 8.22
N GLU A 55 -4.94 9.40 8.20
CA GLU A 55 -4.92 10.37 7.10
C GLU A 55 -4.63 9.70 5.75
N PHE A 56 -3.88 8.59 5.76
CA PHE A 56 -3.64 7.73 4.61
C PHE A 56 -4.93 7.09 4.04
N ALA A 57 -5.96 6.82 4.86
CA ALA A 57 -7.24 6.29 4.37
C ALA A 57 -7.97 7.29 3.44
N SER A 58 -7.65 8.58 3.52
CA SER A 58 -8.15 9.57 2.57
C SER A 58 -7.59 9.39 1.15
N LEU A 59 -6.52 8.60 0.97
CA LEU A 59 -5.98 8.25 -0.35
C LEU A 59 -6.86 7.26 -1.10
N ASP A 60 -7.69 6.46 -0.41
CA ASP A 60 -8.72 5.66 -1.09
C ASP A 60 -9.76 6.56 -1.79
N VAL A 61 -9.95 7.81 -1.32
CA VAL A 61 -10.73 8.82 -2.06
C VAL A 61 -10.06 9.20 -3.37
N MET A 62 -8.72 9.14 -3.48
CA MET A 62 -8.01 9.36 -4.74
C MET A 62 -8.19 8.18 -5.72
N LYS A 63 -8.21 6.94 -5.23
CA LYS A 63 -8.60 5.76 -6.04
C LYS A 63 -10.04 5.88 -6.54
N LEU A 64 -10.97 6.25 -5.65
CA LEU A 64 -12.40 6.44 -5.96
C LEU A 64 -12.66 7.60 -6.93
N ARG A 65 -11.76 8.59 -7.02
CA ARG A 65 -11.85 9.71 -7.97
C ARG A 65 -11.40 9.37 -9.40
N LYS A 66 -11.14 8.10 -9.74
CA LYS A 66 -10.71 7.63 -11.07
C LYS A 66 -9.39 8.24 -11.58
N VAL A 67 -8.42 8.42 -10.70
CA VAL A 67 -7.05 8.81 -11.11
C VAL A 67 -6.20 7.58 -11.46
N ILE A 68 -6.64 6.38 -11.08
CA ILE A 68 -6.02 5.10 -11.48
C ILE A 68 -7.09 4.31 -12.23
N THR A 69 -6.92 4.17 -13.54
CA THR A 69 -7.75 3.28 -14.35
C THR A 69 -7.21 1.86 -14.16
N GLU A 70 -8.09 0.89 -13.92
CA GLU A 70 -7.79 -0.56 -13.81
C GLU A 70 -7.33 -1.18 -15.15
N ALA A 71 -6.57 -0.46 -15.96
CA ALA A 71 -6.34 -0.79 -17.36
C ALA A 71 -4.97 -1.39 -17.69
N ASP A 72 -4.06 -1.58 -16.71
CA ASP A 72 -2.74 -2.19 -16.96
C ASP A 72 -2.45 -3.40 -16.03
N THR A 73 -3.48 -4.18 -15.66
CA THR A 73 -3.30 -5.48 -14.97
C THR A 73 -3.59 -6.70 -15.85
N ASN A 74 -3.58 -6.57 -17.18
CA ASN A 74 -3.78 -7.71 -18.07
C ASN A 74 -2.70 -7.80 -19.14
N GLU A 75 -2.27 -9.04 -19.40
CA GLU A 75 -1.17 -9.52 -20.26
C GLU A 75 0.11 -9.71 -19.42
N GLU A 76 0.52 -10.91 -19.00
CA GLU A 76 0.53 -12.25 -19.58
C GLU A 76 0.53 -13.27 -18.40
N ALA A 77 0.01 -14.51 -18.39
CA ALA A 77 -0.23 -15.54 -19.39
C ALA A 77 -1.34 -16.46 -18.79
N ASN A 78 -2.41 -16.80 -19.51
CA ASN A 78 -2.43 -17.85 -20.53
C ASN A 78 -1.58 -19.09 -20.17
N TYR A 79 -1.95 -19.79 -19.10
CA TYR A 79 -1.67 -21.23 -19.00
C TYR A 79 -2.88 -21.98 -19.55
N SER A 80 -2.72 -22.52 -20.76
CA SER A 80 -3.67 -23.34 -21.48
C SER A 80 -4.21 -24.49 -20.64
N GLU A 81 -5.53 -24.61 -20.53
CA GLU A 81 -6.18 -25.86 -20.17
C GLU A 81 -5.81 -26.95 -21.19
N PRO A 82 -5.32 -28.13 -20.79
CA PRO A 82 -5.50 -29.32 -21.60
C PRO A 82 -6.87 -29.91 -21.25
N SER A 83 -7.85 -29.65 -22.12
CA SER A 83 -9.10 -30.41 -22.13
C SER A 83 -8.79 -31.87 -22.51
N SER A 84 -9.14 -32.82 -21.65
CA SER A 84 -9.92 -34.03 -22.01
C SER A 84 -9.78 -35.12 -20.94
N ARG A 85 -10.90 -35.80 -20.69
CA ARG A 85 -11.10 -36.85 -19.70
C ARG A 85 -10.53 -38.21 -20.13
N SER A 86 -9.94 -38.93 -19.13
CA SER A 86 -10.18 -40.36 -18.75
C SER A 86 -9.68 -41.50 -19.69
N PRO A 87 -9.30 -42.74 -19.23
CA PRO A 87 -9.56 -43.41 -17.94
C PRO A 87 -8.35 -44.11 -17.26
N ARG A 88 -8.63 -44.66 -16.08
CA ARG A 88 -7.85 -45.61 -15.26
C ARG A 88 -7.19 -46.77 -16.03
N CYS A 89 -5.92 -47.03 -15.74
CA CYS A 89 -5.15 -48.31 -15.78
C CYS A 89 -3.76 -47.94 -15.20
N PHE A 90 -3.14 -48.55 -14.19
CA PHE A 90 -3.05 -49.93 -13.71
C PHE A 90 -3.30 -50.04 -12.20
#